data_AF-A0AB35N5R7-F1
#
_entry.id   AF-A0AB35N5R7-F1
#
_cell.length_a   1.000
_cell.length_b   1.000
_cell.length_c   1.000
_cell.angle_alpha   90.00
_cell.angle_beta   90.00
_cell.angle_gamma   90.00
#
_symmetry.space_group_name_H-M   'P 1'
#
loop_
_entity.id
_entity.type
_entity.pdbx_description
1 polymer ?
#
loop_
_entity_poly.entity_id
_entity_poly.type
_entity_poly.pdbx_seq_one_letter_code
_entity_poly.pdbx_strand_id
1 'polypeptide(L)'
;MELRNKALNIRSLRAFSRELTLEELEEALKKLTTVFLKRQETKFAEIVNHIKVDVEALIEALSGKSKKNTKGKRKPRPAKYRYTDGNGRAQTWTGQSRTPSIIQEQLDAGKSLDDFLIAK
;
A
#
# COMPACT_ATOMS: atom_id res chain seq x y z
N MET A 1 -9.85 -15.35 -36.90
CA MET A 1 -10.89 -14.30 -36.83
C MET A 1 -12.25 -14.75 -37.36
N GLU A 2 -12.30 -15.61 -38.38
CA GLU A 2 -13.55 -16.05 -39.01
C GLU A 2 -14.54 -16.73 -38.05
N LEU A 3 -14.07 -17.68 -37.23
CA LEU A 3 -14.92 -18.42 -36.29
C LEU A 3 -15.55 -17.51 -35.23
N ARG A 4 -14.81 -16.50 -34.76
CA ARG A 4 -15.29 -15.53 -33.76
C ARG A 4 -16.48 -14.73 -34.29
N ASN A 5 -16.37 -14.21 -35.52
CA ASN A 5 -17.45 -13.43 -36.11
C ASN A 5 -18.66 -14.31 -36.45
N LYS A 6 -18.43 -15.55 -36.91
CA LYS A 6 -19.50 -16.54 -37.14
C LYS A 6 -20.24 -16.90 -35.85
N ALA A 7 -19.54 -17.11 -34.74
CA ALA A 7 -20.14 -17.49 -33.46
C ALA A 7 -20.81 -16.34 -32.69
N LEU A 8 -20.29 -15.10 -32.81
CA LEU A 8 -20.75 -13.96 -32.01
C LEU A 8 -21.77 -13.05 -32.72
N ASN A 9 -22.02 -13.25 -34.01
CA ASN A 9 -23.05 -12.53 -34.76
C ASN A 9 -24.23 -13.45 -35.06
N ILE A 10 -25.42 -13.11 -34.58
CA ILE A 10 -26.62 -13.97 -34.70
C ILE A 10 -27.02 -14.25 -36.16
N ARG A 11 -26.79 -13.32 -37.10
CA ARG A 11 -27.14 -13.52 -38.52
C ARG A 11 -26.18 -14.52 -39.17
N SER A 12 -24.88 -14.36 -38.90
CA SER A 12 -23.84 -15.27 -39.37
C SER A 12 -23.97 -16.66 -38.75
N LEU A 13 -24.27 -16.72 -37.44
CA LEU A 13 -24.51 -17.97 -36.72
C LEU A 13 -25.71 -18.69 -37.31
N ARG A 14 -26.84 -18.00 -37.51
CA ARG A 14 -28.05 -18.59 -38.11
C ARG A 14 -27.80 -19.12 -39.52
N ALA A 15 -27.02 -18.41 -40.33
CA ALA A 15 -26.66 -18.87 -41.66
C ALA A 15 -25.84 -20.16 -41.59
N PHE A 16 -24.81 -20.20 -40.73
CA PHE A 16 -23.98 -21.38 -40.50
C PHE A 16 -24.77 -22.57 -39.92
N SER A 17 -25.70 -22.32 -39.00
CA SER A 17 -26.55 -23.35 -38.39
C SER A 17 -27.50 -24.05 -39.36
N ARG A 18 -27.75 -23.49 -40.56
CA ARG A 18 -28.60 -24.15 -41.56
C ARG A 18 -27.93 -25.36 -42.22
N GLU A 19 -26.61 -25.42 -42.17
CA GLU A 19 -25.82 -26.53 -42.70
C GLU A 19 -25.63 -27.65 -41.66
N LEU A 20 -26.15 -27.46 -40.44
CA LEU A 20 -26.03 -28.41 -39.33
C LEU A 20 -27.37 -29.08 -39.05
N THR A 21 -27.30 -30.33 -38.63
CA THR A 21 -28.43 -31.06 -38.08
C THR A 21 -28.76 -30.60 -36.66
N LEU A 22 -29.96 -30.95 -36.19
CA LEU A 22 -30.38 -30.65 -34.82
C LEU A 22 -29.45 -31.29 -33.78
N GLU A 23 -29.02 -32.54 -34.02
CA GLU A 23 -28.11 -33.27 -33.12
C GLU A 23 -26.75 -32.58 -33.00
N GLU A 24 -26.18 -32.13 -34.13
CA GLU A 24 -24.92 -31.38 -34.14
C GLU A 24 -25.05 -30.03 -33.42
N LEU A 25 -26.20 -29.35 -33.56
CA LEU A 25 -26.48 -28.11 -32.83
C LEU A 25 -26.58 -28.34 -31.32
N GLU A 26 -27.23 -29.42 -30.88
CA GLU A 26 -27.27 -29.80 -29.47
C GLU A 26 -25.89 -30.14 -28.92
N GLU A 27 -25.08 -30.87 -29.69
CA GLU A 27 -23.70 -31.18 -29.30
C GLU A 27 -22.84 -29.92 -29.20
N ALA A 28 -22.98 -28.99 -30.15
CA ALA A 28 -22.30 -27.71 -30.12
C ALA A 28 -22.70 -26.88 -28.89
N LEU A 29 -23.99 -26.85 -28.54
CA LEU A 29 -24.50 -26.20 -27.34
C LEU A 29 -23.91 -26.81 -26.06
N LYS A 30 -23.89 -28.14 -25.95
CA LYS A 30 -23.28 -28.86 -24.81
C LYS A 30 -21.80 -28.47 -24.65
N LYS A 31 -21.01 -28.56 -25.72
CA LYS A 31 -19.58 -28.20 -25.71
C LYS A 31 -19.36 -26.75 -25.29
N LEU A 32 -20.13 -25.81 -25.85
CA LEU A 32 -20.01 -24.39 -25.50
C LEU A 32 -20.39 -24.12 -24.04
N THR A 33 -21.40 -24.81 -23.53
CA THR A 33 -21.84 -24.72 -22.13
C THR A 33 -20.75 -25.23 -21.18
N THR A 34 -20.13 -26.37 -21.48
CA THR A 34 -18.99 -26.89 -20.69
C THR A 34 -17.83 -25.89 -20.64
N VAL A 35 -17.47 -25.29 -21.79
CA VAL A 35 -16.41 -24.28 -21.84
C VAL A 35 -16.80 -23.02 -21.06
N PHE A 36 -18.06 -22.59 -21.15
CA PHE A 36 -18.58 -21.45 -20.41
C PHE A 36 -18.50 -21.68 -18.89
N LEU A 37 -18.99 -22.81 -18.40
CA LEU A 37 -18.97 -23.14 -16.97
C LEU A 37 -17.54 -23.20 -16.43
N LYS A 38 -16.62 -23.88 -17.14
CA LYS A 38 -15.21 -23.93 -16.75
C LYS A 38 -14.58 -22.55 -16.64
N ARG A 39 -14.88 -21.64 -17.57
CA ARG A 39 -14.39 -20.25 -17.53
C ARG A 39 -15.04 -19.42 -16.43
N GLN A 40 -16.29 -19.70 -16.08
CA GLN A 40 -16.94 -19.06 -14.94
C GLN A 40 -16.30 -19.53 -13.63
N GLU A 41 -16.08 -20.83 -13.46
CA GLU A 41 -15.40 -21.40 -12.29
C GLU A 41 -14.02 -20.79 -12.07
N THR A 42 -13.20 -20.64 -13.11
CA THR A 42 -11.88 -20.00 -12.96
C THR A 42 -12.00 -18.55 -12.49
N LYS A 43 -12.93 -17.77 -13.06
CA LYS A 43 -13.17 -16.39 -12.63
C LYS A 43 -13.68 -16.32 -11.19
N PHE A 44 -14.60 -17.21 -10.81
CA PHE A 44 -15.06 -17.28 -9.42
C PHE A 44 -13.93 -17.67 -8.47
N ALA A 45 -13.08 -18.63 -8.84
CA ALA A 45 -11.92 -19.01 -8.05
C ALA A 45 -10.92 -17.85 -7.89
N GLU A 46 -10.66 -17.10 -8.97
CA GLU A 46 -9.82 -15.89 -8.94
C GLU A 46 -10.40 -14.82 -8.01
N ILE A 47 -11.70 -14.54 -8.11
CA ILE A 47 -12.39 -13.57 -7.24
C ILE A 47 -12.33 -14.03 -5.78
N VAL A 48 -12.63 -15.31 -5.51
CA VAL A 48 -12.58 -15.87 -4.16
C VAL A 48 -11.17 -15.81 -3.59
N ASN A 49 -10.15 -16.13 -4.38
CA ASN A 49 -8.76 -16.01 -3.93
C ASN A 49 -8.38 -14.57 -3.64
N HIS A 50 -8.77 -13.62 -4.50
CA HIS A 50 -8.53 -12.19 -4.26
C HIS A 50 -9.20 -11.71 -2.97
N ILE A 51 -10.46 -12.09 -2.73
CA ILE A 51 -11.18 -11.75 -1.49
C ILE A 51 -10.50 -12.38 -0.28
N LYS A 52 -10.08 -13.65 -0.36
CA LYS A 52 -9.36 -14.32 0.74
C LYS A 52 -8.06 -13.60 1.09
N VAL A 53 -7.26 -13.23 0.09
CA VAL A 53 -6.01 -12.49 0.29
C VAL A 53 -6.27 -11.13 0.92
N ASP A 54 -7.31 -10.41 0.48
CA ASP A 54 -7.67 -9.11 1.04
C ASP A 54 -8.14 -9.22 2.50
N VAL A 55 -8.93 -10.25 2.82
CA VAL A 55 -9.36 -10.54 4.20
C VAL A 55 -8.17 -10.96 5.08
N GLU A 56 -7.24 -11.77 4.59
CA GLU A 56 -6.02 -12.15 5.33
C GLU A 56 -5.13 -10.93 5.60
N ALA A 57 -4.93 -10.07 4.60
CA ALA A 57 -4.18 -8.82 4.75
C ALA A 57 -4.86 -7.87 5.74
N LEU A 58 -6.19 -7.79 5.72
CA LEU A 58 -6.97 -7.01 6.67
C LEU A 58 -6.84 -7.58 8.09
N ILE A 59 -6.91 -8.91 8.26
CA ILE A 59 -6.69 -9.58 9.55
C ILE A 59 -5.26 -9.36 10.05
N GLU A 60 -4.25 -9.40 9.18
CA GLU A 60 -2.86 -9.10 9.55
C GLU A 60 -2.70 -7.65 10.01
N ALA A 61 -3.31 -6.69 9.29
CA ALA A 61 -3.31 -5.27 9.65
C ALA A 61 -4.04 -5.00 10.97
N LEU A 62 -5.21 -5.62 11.18
CA LEU A 62 -6.02 -5.47 12.40
C LEU A 62 -5.43 -6.22 13.61
N SER A 63 -4.75 -7.35 13.40
CA SER A 63 -4.13 -8.14 14.47
C SER A 63 -2.88 -7.49 15.06
N GLY A 64 -2.48 -6.32 14.57
CA GLY A 64 -1.39 -5.53 15.15
C GLY A 64 -0.01 -6.19 15.06
N LYS A 65 0.13 -7.28 14.28
CA LYS A 65 1.41 -7.93 13.99
C LYS A 65 2.24 -7.10 13.00
N SER A 66 2.38 -5.81 13.28
CA SER A 66 3.56 -5.10 12.79
C SER A 66 4.75 -5.83 13.40
N LYS A 67 5.55 -6.50 12.56
CA LYS A 67 6.92 -6.83 12.94
C LYS A 67 7.51 -5.50 13.41
N LYS A 68 7.68 -5.38 14.73
CA LYS A 68 8.36 -4.26 15.36
C LYS A 68 9.76 -4.32 14.78
N ASN A 69 9.97 -3.60 13.68
CA ASN A 69 11.28 -3.37 13.13
C ASN A 69 11.99 -2.63 14.25
N THR A 70 12.76 -3.37 15.04
CA THR A 70 13.69 -2.86 16.02
C THR A 70 14.81 -2.19 15.23
N LYS A 71 14.46 -1.06 14.56
CA LYS A 71 15.43 -0.01 14.26
C LYS A 71 16.01 0.33 15.62
N GLY A 72 17.19 -0.21 15.89
CA GLY A 72 17.89 0.01 17.14
C GLY A 72 17.82 1.49 17.47
N LYS A 73 17.33 1.82 18.67
CA LYS A 73 17.39 3.19 19.18
C LYS A 73 18.86 3.59 19.10
N ARG A 74 19.21 4.41 18.10
CA ARG A 74 20.49 5.12 18.10
C ARG A 74 20.58 5.81 19.45
N LYS A 75 21.67 5.58 20.19
CA LYS A 75 21.91 6.27 21.47
C LYS A 75 21.63 7.76 21.25
N PRO A 76 20.74 8.40 22.02
CA PRO A 76 20.46 9.81 21.86
C PRO A 76 21.77 10.58 21.96
N ARG A 77 22.02 11.45 20.97
CA ARG A 77 23.22 12.28 20.98
C ARG A 77 23.21 13.15 22.25
N PRO A 78 24.33 13.26 22.97
CA PRO A 78 24.40 14.09 24.17
C PRO A 78 24.05 15.53 23.83
N ALA A 79 23.40 16.23 24.76
CA ALA A 79 23.08 17.64 24.56
C ALA A 79 24.36 18.46 24.44
N LYS A 80 24.38 19.40 23.49
CA LYS A 80 25.56 20.21 23.16
C LYS A 80 25.53 21.58 23.87
N TYR A 81 24.32 22.12 24.09
CA TYR A 81 24.12 23.45 24.66
C TYR A 81 23.18 23.41 25.88
N ARG A 82 23.37 24.29 26.87
CA ARG A 82 22.50 24.48 28.05
C ARG A 82 22.06 25.94 28.14
N TYR A 83 20.77 26.17 28.39
CA TYR A 83 20.20 27.50 28.58
C TYR A 83 19.17 27.48 29.73
N THR A 84 18.86 28.64 30.29
CA THR A 84 17.82 28.79 31.32
C THR A 84 16.54 29.24 30.65
N ASP A 85 15.44 28.52 30.88
CA ASP A 85 14.13 28.88 30.32
C ASP A 85 13.49 30.07 31.05
N GLY A 86 12.45 30.68 30.48
CA GLY A 86 11.71 31.82 31.08
C GLY A 86 11.14 31.53 32.48
N ASN A 87 11.04 30.25 32.86
CA ASN A 87 10.63 29.78 34.18
C ASN A 87 11.81 29.47 35.14
N GLY A 88 13.02 29.91 34.81
CA GLY A 88 14.23 29.71 35.63
C GLY A 88 14.77 28.27 35.65
N ARG A 89 14.28 27.39 34.76
CA ARG A 89 14.69 25.98 34.70
C ARG A 89 15.80 25.77 33.68
N ALA A 90 16.85 25.03 34.05
CA ALA A 90 17.92 24.66 33.11
C ALA A 90 17.40 23.64 32.08
N GLN A 91 17.50 23.98 30.80
CA GLN A 91 17.17 23.14 29.65
C GLN A 91 18.43 22.86 28.82
N THR A 92 18.39 21.76 28.07
CA THR A 92 19.51 21.36 27.21
C THR A 92 19.05 21.18 25.77
N TRP A 93 19.91 21.56 24.83
CA TRP A 93 19.64 21.51 23.40
C TRP A 93 20.77 20.76 22.68
N THR A 94 20.40 19.80 21.84
CA THR A 94 21.35 18.97 21.09
C THR A 94 21.96 19.69 19.88
N GLY A 95 21.50 20.90 19.56
CA GLY A 95 21.83 21.59 18.31
C GLY A 95 21.12 20.99 17.08
N GLN A 96 20.24 20.00 17.28
CA GLN A 96 19.57 19.27 16.22
C GLN A 96 18.05 19.50 16.27
N SER A 97 17.61 20.71 15.92
CA SER A 97 16.22 21.14 15.67
C SER A 97 16.22 22.66 15.51
N ARG A 98 15.05 23.33 15.54
CA ARG A 98 15.01 24.80 15.62
C ARG A 98 15.69 25.28 16.91
N THR A 99 16.44 26.37 16.81
CA THR A 99 17.09 27.03 17.95
C THR A 99 16.02 27.49 18.96
N PRO A 100 16.16 27.16 20.26
CA PRO A 100 15.26 27.67 21.29
C PRO A 100 15.23 29.20 21.29
N SER A 101 14.06 29.81 21.46
CA SER A 101 13.88 31.27 21.38
C SER A 101 14.84 32.05 22.27
N ILE A 102 15.15 31.52 23.46
CA ILE A 102 16.06 32.16 24.42
C ILE A 102 17.50 32.18 23.92
N ILE A 103 17.94 31.11 23.25
CA ILE A 103 19.27 31.12 22.61
C ILE A 103 19.24 32.09 21.44
N GLN A 104 18.18 32.07 20.62
CA GLN A 104 18.05 32.97 19.47
C GLN A 104 18.09 34.45 19.87
N GLU A 105 17.37 34.86 20.92
CA GLU A 105 17.39 36.23 21.44
C GLU A 105 18.79 36.66 21.89
N GLN A 106 19.57 35.75 22.48
CA GLN A 106 20.94 36.04 22.91
C GLN A 106 21.91 36.09 21.72
N LEU A 107 21.69 35.29 20.68
CA LEU A 107 22.42 35.39 19.42
C LEU A 107 22.12 36.72 18.71
N ASP A 108 20.85 37.15 18.68
CA ASP A 108 20.42 38.42 18.10
C ASP A 108 20.97 39.61 18.89
N ALA A 109 21.17 39.46 20.21
CA ALA A 109 21.87 40.40 21.07
C ALA A 109 23.41 40.39 20.91
N GLY A 110 23.94 39.60 19.97
CA GLY A 110 25.36 39.56 19.62
C GLY A 110 26.22 38.58 20.42
N LYS A 111 25.62 37.67 21.22
CA LYS A 111 26.38 36.61 21.90
C LYS A 111 26.68 35.44 20.96
N SER A 112 27.71 34.68 21.29
CA SER A 112 28.06 33.48 20.52
C SER A 112 27.28 32.27 21.03
N LEU A 113 27.01 31.33 20.12
CA LEU A 113 26.44 30.03 20.49
C LEU A 113 27.39 29.24 21.41
N ASP A 114 28.68 29.55 21.38
CA ASP A 114 29.71 28.93 22.21
C ASP A 114 29.53 29.21 23.70
N ASP A 115 28.89 30.32 24.07
CA ASP A 115 28.61 30.68 25.47
C ASP A 115 27.64 29.70 26.14
N PHE A 116 26.91 28.91 25.34
CA PHE A 116 25.94 27.93 25.81
C PHE A 116 26.48 26.50 25.78
N LEU A 117 27.72 26.27 25.34
CA LEU A 117 28.30 24.92 25.23
C LEU A 117 28.38 24.22 26.60
N ILE A 118 27.92 22.97 26.66
CA ILE A 118 28.02 22.12 27.85
C ILE A 118 29.43 21.52 27.97
N ALA A 119 30.04 21.19 26.82
CA ALA A 119 31.40 20.69 26.72
C ALA A 119 32.14 21.56 25.70
N LYS A 120 33.27 22.13 26.12
CA LYS A 120 34.16 22.92 25.26
C LYS A 120 35.30 22.05 24.77
#